data_AF-C4KGY9-F1
#
_entry.id   AF-C4KGY9-F1
#
_cell.length_a   1.000
_cell.length_b   1.000
_cell.length_c   1.000
_cell.angle_alpha   90.00
_cell.angle_beta   90.00
_cell.angle_gamma   90.00
#
_symmetry.space_group_name_H-M   'P 1'
#
loop_
_entity.id
_entity.type
_entity.pdbx_description
1 polymer ?
#
loop_
_entity_poly.entity_id
_entity_poly.type
_entity_poly.pdbx_seq_one_letter_code
_entity_poly.pdbx_strand_id
1 'polypeptide(L)'
;MPYVDVDSKICRPNEVKEIKEGDIILVYPATLNVNGKIVTFPPLSLISEECTNEIKNLSWVEGIIVNQEIFHNVTFLKCENYIEGEIEILEPTLLTAFTFKHMIGGKIKGYTSQLIKGIPLLKVNNQPIISIDKGKVSVGLCFLDKRDILVRLLGYSIFYYINPSLSI
;
A
#
# COMPACT_ATOMS: atom_id res chain seq x y z
N MET A 1 -11.00 -2.05 12.00
CA MET A 1 -10.38 -0.83 12.48
C MET A 1 -9.32 -1.15 13.51
N PRO A 2 -8.03 -1.15 13.14
CA PRO A 2 -6.94 -1.21 14.12
C PRO A 2 -6.96 -0.01 15.07
N TYR A 3 -6.57 -0.32 16.30
CA TYR A 3 -6.42 0.62 17.38
C TYR A 3 -4.95 1.07 17.47
N VAL A 4 -4.72 2.37 17.65
CA VAL A 4 -3.36 2.91 17.79
C VAL A 4 -3.22 3.76 19.05
N ASP A 5 -2.18 3.42 19.80
CA ASP A 5 -1.90 3.98 21.11
C ASP A 5 -1.09 5.26 21.07
N VAL A 6 -1.08 5.95 22.21
CA VAL A 6 -0.11 7.00 22.51
C VAL A 6 1.30 6.45 22.35
N ASP A 7 2.21 7.25 21.78
CA ASP A 7 3.61 6.90 21.45
C ASP A 7 3.80 6.05 20.18
N SER A 8 2.71 5.57 19.55
CA SER A 8 2.79 4.98 18.20
C SER A 8 3.31 6.02 17.21
N LYS A 9 4.07 5.60 16.18
CA LYS A 9 4.67 6.53 15.22
C LYS A 9 4.17 6.28 13.81
N ILE A 10 4.06 7.34 13.02
CA ILE A 10 3.51 7.32 11.67
C ILE A 10 4.41 8.00 10.64
N CYS A 11 4.48 7.42 9.45
CA CYS A 11 5.16 7.93 8.27
C CYS A 11 4.15 8.22 7.18
N ARG A 12 4.39 9.28 6.41
CA ARG A 12 3.80 9.41 5.07
C ARG A 12 4.37 8.32 4.15
N PRO A 13 3.69 7.93 3.06
CA PRO A 13 4.14 6.80 2.22
C PRO A 13 5.56 6.99 1.64
N ASN A 14 5.97 8.23 1.37
CA ASN A 14 7.30 8.58 0.86
C ASN A 14 8.39 8.61 1.94
N GLU A 15 8.04 8.55 3.21
CA GLU A 15 8.96 8.52 4.35
C GLU A 15 9.29 7.09 4.78
N VAL A 16 8.48 6.12 4.34
CA VAL A 16 8.64 4.69 4.68
C VAL A 16 9.93 4.14 4.09
N LYS A 17 10.69 3.43 4.93
CA LYS A 17 11.95 2.77 4.53
C LYS A 17 11.82 1.25 4.44
N GLU A 18 10.99 0.68 5.31
CA GLU A 18 10.76 -0.75 5.42
C GLU A 18 9.34 -1.00 5.96
N ILE A 19 8.85 -2.22 5.76
CA ILE A 19 7.56 -2.70 6.27
C ILE A 19 7.83 -4.02 7.00
N LYS A 20 7.39 -4.11 8.25
CA LYS A 20 7.59 -5.25 9.15
C LYS A 20 6.25 -5.87 9.54
N GLU A 21 6.32 -7.10 10.07
CA GLU A 21 5.18 -7.72 10.74
C GLU A 21 4.76 -6.85 11.94
N GLY A 22 3.46 -6.63 12.11
CA GLY A 22 2.87 -5.78 13.14
C GLY A 22 2.64 -4.32 12.71
N ASP A 23 3.27 -3.85 11.63
CA ASP A 23 3.01 -2.51 11.12
C ASP A 23 1.56 -2.36 10.62
N ILE A 24 1.04 -1.14 10.64
CA ILE A 24 -0.32 -0.85 10.16
C ILE A 24 -0.24 0.03 8.92
N ILE A 25 -0.73 -0.47 7.79
CA ILE A 25 -0.86 0.33 6.57
C ILE A 25 -2.25 0.97 6.55
N LEU A 26 -2.31 2.30 6.48
CA LEU A 26 -3.56 3.02 6.35
C LEU A 26 -4.23 2.74 5.01
N VAL A 27 -5.50 2.38 5.03
CA VAL A 27 -6.31 2.10 3.85
C VAL A 27 -7.21 3.28 3.49
N TYR A 28 -7.68 3.99 4.51
CA TYR A 28 -8.38 5.27 4.39
C TYR A 28 -7.53 6.40 4.99
N PRO A 29 -7.78 7.67 4.61
CA PRO A 29 -7.11 8.79 5.26
C PRO A 29 -7.46 8.84 6.75
N ALA A 30 -6.48 9.17 7.58
CA ALA A 30 -6.66 9.35 9.02
C ALA A 30 -6.24 10.76 9.44
N THR A 31 -7.03 11.38 10.32
CA THR A 31 -6.67 12.67 10.93
C THR A 31 -6.25 12.40 12.37
N LEU A 32 -4.98 12.68 12.67
CA LEU A 32 -4.33 12.30 13.92
C LEU A 32 -3.69 13.53 14.57
N ASN A 33 -3.61 13.51 15.91
CA ASN A 33 -2.78 14.45 16.66
C ASN A 33 -1.35 13.91 16.69
N VAL A 34 -0.47 14.52 15.91
CA VAL A 34 0.91 14.08 15.73
C VAL A 34 1.86 15.22 16.10
N ASN A 35 2.78 14.95 17.04
CA ASN A 35 3.68 15.96 17.60
C ASN A 35 2.95 17.23 18.08
N GLY A 36 1.74 17.07 18.63
CA GLY A 36 0.90 18.17 19.13
C GLY A 36 0.14 18.96 18.04
N LYS A 37 0.12 18.48 16.79
CA LYS A 37 -0.61 19.11 15.68
C LYS A 37 -1.60 18.14 15.06
N ILE A 38 -2.77 18.64 14.70
CA ILE A 38 -3.75 17.86 13.92
C ILE A 38 -3.28 17.80 12.47
N VAL A 39 -2.99 16.60 11.97
CA VAL A 39 -2.49 16.35 10.62
C VAL A 39 -3.27 15.21 9.98
N THR A 40 -3.65 15.39 8.71
CA THR A 40 -4.25 14.31 7.91
C THR A 40 -3.16 13.56 7.14
N PHE A 41 -3.17 12.25 7.30
CA PHE A 41 -2.32 11.29 6.60
C PHE A 41 -3.13 10.58 5.51
N PRO A 42 -2.58 10.47 4.28
CA PRO A 42 -3.28 9.79 3.20
C PRO A 42 -3.27 8.27 3.39
N PRO A 43 -4.06 7.51 2.62
CA PRO A 43 -3.85 6.07 2.45
C PRO A 43 -2.39 5.72 2.13
N LEU A 44 -1.97 4.48 2.36
CA LEU A 44 -0.58 3.99 2.28
C LEU A 44 0.39 4.58 3.31
N SER A 45 -0.06 5.50 4.19
CA SER A 45 0.76 5.89 5.33
C SER A 45 0.97 4.67 6.24
N LEU A 46 2.12 4.61 6.91
CA LEU A 46 2.51 3.45 7.72
C LEU A 46 2.63 3.87 9.17
N ILE A 47 1.98 3.13 10.07
CA ILE A 47 2.23 3.21 11.51
C ILE A 47 3.20 2.09 11.86
N SER A 48 4.38 2.49 12.34
CA SER A 48 5.53 1.61 12.58
C SER A 48 6.49 2.25 13.56
N GLU A 49 7.23 1.46 14.35
CA GLU A 49 8.24 1.98 15.28
C GLU A 49 9.40 2.73 14.60
N GLU A 50 9.65 2.42 13.32
CA GLU A 50 10.69 3.02 12.46
C GLU A 50 10.31 4.43 11.98
N CYS A 51 9.06 4.83 12.18
CA CYS A 51 8.60 6.17 11.86
C CYS A 51 9.07 7.20 12.88
N THR A 52 8.96 8.48 12.52
CA THR A 52 9.49 9.58 13.36
C THR A 52 8.40 10.47 13.94
N ASN A 53 7.21 10.48 13.34
CA ASN A 53 6.14 11.37 13.80
C ASN A 53 5.28 10.66 14.85
N GLU A 54 5.26 11.17 16.08
CA GLU A 54 4.64 10.50 17.22
C GLU A 54 3.16 10.88 17.37
N ILE A 55 2.29 9.88 17.50
CA ILE A 55 0.86 10.03 17.75
C ILE A 55 0.64 10.29 19.24
N LYS A 56 0.02 11.42 19.55
CA LYS A 56 -0.15 11.91 20.94
C LYS A 56 -1.48 11.51 21.58
N ASN A 57 -2.42 10.99 20.79
CA ASN A 57 -3.74 10.59 21.26
C ASN A 57 -4.09 9.21 20.74
N LEU A 58 -4.69 8.41 21.62
CA LEU A 58 -5.40 7.19 21.27
C LEU A 58 -6.41 7.48 20.14
N SER A 59 -6.29 6.75 19.05
CA SER A 59 -7.09 6.96 17.84
C SER A 59 -7.47 5.63 17.19
N TRP A 60 -8.62 5.60 16.54
CA TRP A 60 -9.02 4.50 15.65
C TRP A 60 -8.65 4.87 14.22
N VAL A 61 -8.01 3.94 13.51
CA VAL A 61 -7.66 4.14 12.11
C VAL A 61 -8.20 2.99 11.26
N GLU A 62 -8.50 3.30 10.02
CA GLU A 62 -8.89 2.31 9.02
C GLU A 62 -7.64 1.87 8.26
N GLY A 63 -7.15 0.70 8.61
CA GLY A 63 -5.90 0.16 8.11
C GLY A 63 -5.84 -1.35 8.23
N ILE A 64 -4.77 -1.93 7.68
CA ILE A 64 -4.48 -3.35 7.75
C ILE A 64 -3.21 -3.59 8.55
N ILE A 65 -3.28 -4.50 9.54
CA ILE A 65 -2.11 -4.97 10.27
C ILE A 65 -1.37 -5.96 9.40
N VAL A 66 -0.11 -5.66 9.07
CA VAL A 66 0.75 -6.52 8.27
C VAL A 66 1.12 -7.75 9.09
N ASN A 67 0.76 -8.93 8.60
CA ASN A 67 1.00 -10.21 9.26
C ASN A 67 1.60 -11.24 8.28
N GLN A 68 1.94 -12.42 8.78
CA GLN A 68 2.52 -13.49 7.94
C GLN A 68 1.58 -13.96 6.83
N GLU A 69 0.27 -13.94 7.05
CA GLU A 69 -0.72 -14.31 6.03
C GLU A 69 -0.64 -13.35 4.83
N ILE A 70 -0.54 -12.05 5.08
CA ILE A 70 -0.37 -11.04 4.03
C ILE A 70 0.96 -11.26 3.31
N PHE A 71 2.07 -11.46 4.03
CA PHE A 71 3.36 -11.73 3.41
C PHE A 71 3.36 -13.00 2.55
N HIS A 72 2.58 -14.02 2.93
CA HIS A 72 2.47 -15.26 2.17
C HIS A 72 1.55 -15.14 0.95
N ASN A 73 0.50 -14.32 1.04
CA ASN A 73 -0.53 -14.20 -0.01
C ASN A 73 -0.29 -13.04 -0.99
N VAL A 74 0.72 -12.20 -0.75
CA VAL A 74 1.15 -11.15 -1.68
C VAL A 74 2.48 -11.53 -2.32
N THR A 75 2.44 -11.83 -3.63
CA THR A 75 3.61 -12.21 -4.40
C THR A 75 4.10 -11.06 -5.28
N PHE A 76 5.35 -10.65 -5.08
CA PHE A 76 6.03 -9.71 -5.97
C PHE A 76 6.76 -10.48 -7.07
N LEU A 77 6.28 -10.35 -8.29
CA LEU A 77 6.79 -11.09 -9.45
C LEU A 77 8.07 -10.44 -9.99
N LYS A 78 8.91 -11.25 -10.62
CA LYS A 78 10.09 -10.74 -11.31
C LYS A 78 9.67 -9.80 -12.45
N CYS A 79 10.17 -8.58 -12.41
CA CYS A 79 9.92 -7.55 -13.41
C CYS A 79 11.07 -7.49 -14.41
N GLU A 80 10.77 -7.63 -15.69
CA GLU A 80 11.78 -7.72 -16.77
C GLU A 80 11.49 -6.76 -17.93
N ASN A 81 10.26 -6.29 -18.06
CA ASN A 81 9.81 -5.50 -19.21
C ASN A 81 9.62 -4.04 -18.83
N TYR A 82 10.40 -3.15 -19.43
CA TYR A 82 10.21 -1.72 -19.22
C TYR A 82 8.84 -1.27 -19.74
N ILE A 83 8.16 -0.43 -18.96
CA ILE A 83 6.90 0.19 -19.34
C ILE A 83 6.89 1.67 -18.97
N GLU A 84 6.28 2.46 -19.84
CA GLU A 84 5.88 3.83 -19.55
C GLU A 84 4.42 4.01 -19.94
N GLY A 85 3.61 4.56 -19.03
CA GLY A 85 2.20 4.79 -19.29
C GLY A 85 1.43 5.23 -18.05
N GLU A 86 0.19 5.66 -18.25
CA GLU A 86 -0.70 6.05 -17.18
C GLU A 86 -1.26 4.81 -16.45
N ILE A 87 -1.41 4.91 -15.13
CA ILE A 87 -2.11 3.88 -14.36
C ILE A 87 -3.62 4.02 -14.59
N GLU A 88 -4.22 2.93 -15.03
CA GLU A 88 -5.66 2.71 -15.00
C GLU A 88 -6.01 1.91 -13.72
N ILE A 89 -6.94 2.44 -12.93
CA ILE A 89 -7.45 1.79 -11.71
C ILE A 89 -8.82 1.22 -12.07
N LEU A 90 -8.93 -0.11 -12.06
CA LEU A 90 -10.15 -0.81 -12.46
C LEU A 90 -11.11 -1.06 -11.29
N GLU A 91 -10.60 -1.06 -10.07
CA GLU A 91 -11.40 -1.18 -8.85
C GLU A 91 -11.48 0.18 -8.13
N PRO A 92 -12.61 0.91 -8.24
CA PRO A 92 -12.76 2.26 -7.69
C PRO A 92 -12.70 2.33 -6.16
N THR A 93 -12.96 1.22 -5.46
CA THR A 93 -12.92 1.19 -3.99
C THR A 93 -11.49 1.20 -3.43
N LEU A 94 -10.46 0.94 -4.24
CA LEU A 94 -9.05 0.93 -3.82
C LEU A 94 -8.49 2.35 -3.66
N LEU A 95 -8.81 3.02 -2.55
CA LEU A 95 -8.28 4.38 -2.25
C LEU A 95 -6.74 4.43 -2.20
N THR A 96 -6.12 3.32 -1.82
CA THR A 96 -4.67 3.16 -1.81
C THR A 96 -4.07 3.21 -3.21
N ALA A 97 -4.78 2.71 -4.24
CA ALA A 97 -4.34 2.78 -5.63
C ALA A 97 -4.33 4.23 -6.15
N PHE A 98 -5.32 5.04 -5.79
CA PHE A 98 -5.34 6.47 -6.14
C PHE A 98 -4.21 7.24 -5.48
N THR A 99 -3.94 6.96 -4.21
CA THR A 99 -2.80 7.57 -3.50
C THR A 99 -1.48 7.17 -4.14
N PHE A 100 -1.30 5.89 -4.47
CA PHE A 100 -0.13 5.40 -5.21
C PHE A 100 0.03 6.12 -6.55
N LYS A 101 -1.03 6.18 -7.38
CA LYS A 101 -1.03 6.87 -8.67
C LYS A 101 -0.60 8.33 -8.51
N HIS A 102 -1.12 9.04 -7.52
CA HIS A 102 -0.71 10.42 -7.24
C HIS A 102 0.77 10.52 -6.83
N MET A 103 1.22 9.66 -5.92
CA MET A 103 2.60 9.64 -5.39
C MET A 103 3.66 9.41 -6.48
N ILE A 104 3.33 8.64 -7.51
CA ILE A 104 4.25 8.39 -8.63
C ILE A 104 4.11 9.41 -9.79
N GLY A 105 3.26 10.43 -9.65
CA GLY A 105 3.05 11.46 -10.68
C GLY A 105 2.10 11.04 -11.81
N GLY A 106 1.20 10.08 -11.56
CA GLY A 106 0.15 9.64 -12.48
C GLY A 106 0.61 8.62 -13.54
N LYS A 107 1.89 8.63 -13.89
CA LYS A 107 2.48 7.74 -14.91
C LYS A 107 3.56 6.86 -14.29
N ILE A 108 3.56 5.59 -14.66
CA ILE A 108 4.64 4.66 -14.35
C ILE A 108 5.79 4.90 -15.33
N LYS A 109 7.00 4.90 -14.78
CA LYS A 109 8.27 4.68 -15.48
C LYS A 109 9.02 3.61 -14.72
N GLY A 110 8.83 2.35 -15.11
CA GLY A 110 9.26 1.20 -14.31
C GLY A 110 9.28 -0.09 -15.10
N TYR A 111 9.30 -1.21 -14.39
CA TYR A 111 9.36 -2.54 -14.98
C TYR A 111 8.14 -3.36 -14.58
N THR A 112 7.68 -4.21 -15.49
CA THR A 112 6.55 -5.10 -15.27
C THR A 112 6.88 -6.56 -15.50
N SER A 113 6.06 -7.41 -14.91
CA SER A 113 6.04 -8.85 -15.16
C SER A 113 4.98 -9.21 -16.20
N GLN A 114 5.32 -10.10 -17.13
CA GLN A 114 4.34 -10.75 -18.02
C GLN A 114 3.69 -11.98 -17.38
N LEU A 115 4.15 -12.40 -16.20
CA LEU A 115 3.67 -13.58 -15.49
C LEU A 115 2.42 -13.31 -14.63
N ILE A 116 1.92 -12.08 -14.64
CA ILE A 116 0.77 -11.69 -13.84
C ILE A 116 -0.49 -12.39 -14.34
N LYS A 117 -1.25 -12.98 -13.42
CA LYS A 117 -2.49 -13.74 -13.70
C LYS A 117 -3.61 -13.27 -12.78
N GLY A 118 -4.84 -13.61 -13.15
CA GLY A 118 -6.03 -13.29 -12.36
C GLY A 118 -6.79 -12.06 -12.86
N ILE A 119 -7.72 -11.60 -12.02
CA ILE A 119 -8.56 -10.43 -12.29
C ILE A 119 -7.71 -9.17 -12.06
N PRO A 120 -7.51 -8.33 -13.09
CA PRO A 120 -6.67 -7.14 -12.97
C PRO A 120 -7.36 -6.07 -12.13
N LEU A 121 -6.63 -5.52 -11.16
CA LEU A 121 -7.05 -4.35 -10.38
C LEU A 121 -6.48 -3.05 -10.93
N LEU A 122 -5.21 -3.10 -11.35
CA LEU A 122 -4.51 -1.97 -11.96
C LEU A 122 -3.88 -2.41 -13.28
N LYS A 123 -3.88 -1.51 -14.27
CA LYS A 123 -3.24 -1.71 -15.58
C LYS A 123 -2.41 -0.52 -16.00
N VAL A 124 -1.50 -0.77 -16.94
CA VAL A 124 -0.81 0.24 -17.76
C VAL A 124 -0.79 -0.26 -19.19
N ASN A 125 -1.22 0.54 -20.16
CA ASN A 125 -1.25 0.16 -21.58
C ASN A 125 -1.92 -1.21 -21.82
N ASN A 126 -3.06 -1.45 -21.18
CA ASN A 126 -3.80 -2.73 -21.15
C ASN A 126 -3.07 -3.93 -20.51
N GLN A 127 -1.83 -3.78 -20.05
CA GLN A 127 -1.11 -4.80 -19.32
C GLN A 127 -1.43 -4.71 -17.82
N PRO A 128 -1.89 -5.80 -17.17
CA PRO A 128 -2.06 -5.82 -15.73
C PRO A 128 -0.74 -5.59 -14.99
N ILE A 129 -0.79 -4.81 -13.91
CA ILE A 129 0.35 -4.57 -13.02
C ILE A 129 0.09 -5.05 -11.60
N ILE A 130 -1.20 -5.13 -11.21
CA ILE A 130 -1.64 -5.80 -9.98
C ILE A 130 -2.93 -6.56 -10.28
N SER A 131 -2.99 -7.82 -9.85
CA SER A 131 -4.13 -8.70 -10.05
C SER A 131 -4.41 -9.55 -8.82
N ILE A 132 -5.64 -10.06 -8.74
CA ILE A 132 -6.06 -11.05 -7.74
C ILE A 132 -6.36 -12.38 -8.41
N ASP A 133 -5.84 -13.46 -7.86
CA ASP A 133 -6.22 -14.82 -8.23
C ASP A 133 -6.40 -15.68 -6.98
N LYS A 134 -7.58 -16.30 -6.82
CA LYS A 134 -7.91 -17.22 -5.71
C LYS A 134 -7.53 -16.67 -4.31
N GLY A 135 -7.85 -15.40 -4.06
CA GLY A 135 -7.55 -14.74 -2.78
C GLY A 135 -6.10 -14.31 -2.59
N LYS A 136 -5.23 -14.46 -3.60
CA LYS A 136 -3.84 -14.02 -3.56
C LYS A 136 -3.63 -12.78 -4.44
N VAL A 137 -2.76 -11.88 -3.99
CA VAL A 137 -2.38 -10.68 -4.74
C VAL A 137 -1.09 -10.97 -5.49
N SER A 138 -1.09 -10.71 -6.79
CA SER A 138 0.12 -10.72 -7.62
C SER A 138 0.48 -9.30 -8.01
N VAL A 139 1.66 -8.85 -7.62
CA VAL A 139 2.20 -7.54 -7.94
C VAL A 139 3.29 -7.73 -8.99
N GLY A 140 3.01 -7.28 -10.21
CA GLY A 140 3.90 -7.37 -11.36
C GLY A 140 4.48 -6.02 -11.75
N LEU A 141 4.68 -5.11 -10.80
CA LEU A 141 5.30 -3.80 -10.98
C LEU A 141 6.53 -3.70 -10.08
N CYS A 142 7.60 -3.10 -10.58
CA CYS A 142 8.80 -2.82 -9.79
C CYS A 142 9.41 -1.49 -10.21
N PHE A 143 10.02 -0.79 -9.26
CA PHE A 143 10.93 0.33 -9.52
C PHE A 143 12.34 -0.07 -9.09
N LEU A 144 13.36 0.39 -9.82
CA LEU A 144 14.76 0.13 -9.47
C LEU A 144 15.32 1.10 -8.41
N ASP A 145 14.46 1.95 -7.86
CA ASP A 145 14.82 2.97 -6.89
C ASP A 145 13.97 2.85 -5.61
N LYS A 146 14.07 3.85 -4.72
CA LYS A 146 13.37 3.87 -3.43
C LYS A 146 11.84 3.81 -3.54
N ARG A 147 11.25 4.02 -4.73
CA ARG A 147 9.80 3.94 -4.94
C ARG A 147 9.27 2.50 -4.88
N ASP A 148 10.13 1.47 -4.87
CA ASP A 148 9.70 0.09 -4.68
C ASP A 148 8.92 -0.11 -3.37
N ILE A 149 9.23 0.66 -2.33
CA ILE A 149 8.48 0.61 -1.07
C ILE A 149 7.00 0.99 -1.25
N LEU A 150 6.68 1.91 -2.16
CA LEU A 150 5.30 2.30 -2.45
C LEU A 150 4.54 1.16 -3.12
N VAL A 151 5.22 0.37 -3.96
CA VAL A 151 4.66 -0.81 -4.60
C VAL A 151 4.35 -1.88 -3.55
N ARG A 152 5.24 -2.05 -2.57
CA ARG A 152 5.04 -2.98 -1.45
C ARG A 152 3.88 -2.56 -0.55
N LEU A 153 3.83 -1.29 -0.14
CA LEU A 153 2.70 -0.72 0.61
C LEU A 153 1.38 -0.98 -0.13
N LEU A 154 1.34 -0.71 -1.44
CA LEU A 154 0.14 -0.94 -2.24
C LEU A 154 -0.23 -2.43 -2.28
N GLY A 155 0.72 -3.30 -2.59
CA GLY A 155 0.52 -4.76 -2.67
C GLY A 155 -0.07 -5.34 -1.40
N TYR A 156 0.48 -5.00 -0.24
CA TYR A 156 -0.03 -5.45 1.06
C TYR A 156 -1.39 -4.82 1.40
N SER A 157 -1.59 -3.54 1.10
CA SER A 157 -2.85 -2.85 1.40
C SER A 157 -4.07 -3.45 0.67
N ILE A 158 -3.85 -4.05 -0.50
CA ILE A 158 -4.92 -4.65 -1.31
C ILE A 158 -5.61 -5.80 -0.56
N PHE A 159 -4.90 -6.48 0.35
CA PHE A 159 -5.48 -7.61 1.09
C PHE A 159 -6.67 -7.20 1.97
N TYR A 160 -6.72 -5.95 2.44
CA TYR A 160 -7.86 -5.39 3.17
C TYR A 160 -9.18 -5.52 2.41
N TYR A 161 -9.12 -5.41 1.07
CA TYR A 161 -10.29 -5.41 0.20
C TYR A 161 -10.71 -6.80 -0.28
N ILE A 162 -9.85 -7.81 -0.08
CA ILE A 162 -10.10 -9.19 -0.54
C ILE A 162 -10.59 -10.05 0.61
N ASN A 163 -10.18 -9.75 1.84
CA ASN A 163 -10.54 -10.53 3.01
C ASN A 163 -11.07 -9.61 4.13
N PRO A 164 -12.38 -9.28 4.12
CA PRO A 164 -12.98 -8.35 5.09
C PRO A 164 -12.91 -8.85 6.54
N SER A 165 -12.67 -10.14 6.77
CA SER A 165 -12.53 -10.70 8.12
C SER A 165 -11.20 -10.31 8.79
N LEU A 166 -10.22 -9.82 8.02
CA LEU A 166 -8.94 -9.30 8.52
C LEU A 166 -8.97 -7.79 8.77
N SER A 167 -10.10 -7.15 8.49
CA SER A 167 -10.25 -5.70 8.64
C SER A 167 -10.29 -5.23 10.10
N ILE A 168 -10.42 -6.10 11.12
CA ILE A 168 -10.62 -5.75 12.56
C ILE A 168 -11.70 -4.68 12.76
#